data_AF-A0A9Q1LJN4-F1
#
_entry.id   AF-A0A9Q1LJN4-F1
#
_cell.length_a   1.000
_cell.length_b   1.000
_cell.length_c   1.000
_cell.angle_alpha   90.00
_cell.angle_beta   90.00
_cell.angle_gamma   90.00
#
_symmetry.space_group_name_H-M   'P 1'
#
loop_
_entity.id
_entity.type
_entity.pdbx_description
1 polymer ?
#
loop_
_entity_poly.entity_id
_entity_poly.type
_entity_poly.pdbx_seq_one_letter_code
_entity_poly.pdbx_strand_id
1 'polypeptide(L)'
;MARAPASVSPASTPLLKDELDIVIPTIINLDFLEMWRSFFQPYHLIIVQDGDPSKVIKVPEGFDYELYNRNDINKILGPKASCISFKDSACRCFGYMVSKKKYIYTIDDDCFVAKDPTGKEINALEQHIKNLLSPSSPFFFNTLGPSSPCGMNLAFDRELIGPAMYFGLMGDGQPIWRYDDMWAGWCTKVICDHLGLGVKTGLPYIWHSKASNPFVNLKKEYKDIYWQEELIPFFQSVALPMDCTSVQKCYLELSKQVKAKLGKVDDYFNKLADAMITWIEAWDELNPSAASTAACQNYPMVAQSRQKYSIITHTSPLIIGICITIIILLRSSFLFI
;
A
#
# COMPACT_ATOMS: atom_id res chain seq x y z
N MET A 1 -9.34 46.71 -34.37
CA MET A 1 -8.38 46.23 -33.34
C MET A 1 -8.33 44.72 -33.40
N ALA A 2 -7.22 44.15 -33.87
CA ALA A 2 -7.05 42.70 -33.96
C ALA A 2 -6.78 42.13 -32.56
N ARG A 3 -7.51 41.07 -32.20
CA ARG A 3 -7.39 40.36 -30.92
C ARG A 3 -6.08 39.57 -30.92
N ALA A 4 -5.18 39.88 -29.98
CA ALA A 4 -3.93 39.14 -29.82
C ALA A 4 -4.21 37.65 -29.52
N PRO A 5 -3.39 36.71 -30.02
CA PRO A 5 -3.54 35.29 -29.70
C PRO A 5 -3.25 35.09 -28.22
N ALA A 6 -4.10 34.30 -27.55
CA ALA A 6 -3.90 33.90 -26.16
C ALA A 6 -2.56 33.17 -26.05
N SER A 7 -1.67 33.67 -25.18
CA SER A 7 -0.43 33.00 -24.82
C SER A 7 -0.77 31.66 -24.18
N VAL A 8 -0.48 30.57 -24.88
CA VAL A 8 -0.51 29.22 -24.30
C VAL A 8 0.66 29.15 -23.32
N SER A 9 0.35 29.18 -22.02
CA SER A 9 1.33 28.89 -20.97
C SER A 9 1.95 27.50 -21.26
N PRO A 10 3.28 27.34 -21.23
CA PRO A 10 3.89 26.03 -21.39
C PRO A 10 3.34 25.12 -20.29
N ALA A 11 2.81 23.95 -20.68
CA ALA A 11 2.35 22.94 -19.73
C ALA A 11 3.50 22.65 -18.75
N SER A 12 3.27 22.89 -17.46
CA SER A 12 4.26 22.61 -16.42
C SER A 12 4.67 21.14 -16.50
N THR A 13 5.97 20.87 -16.57
CA THR A 13 6.50 19.51 -16.57
C THR A 13 5.93 18.71 -15.40
N PRO A 14 5.35 17.51 -15.63
CA PRO A 14 4.86 16.65 -14.57
C PRO A 14 5.96 16.33 -13.55
N LEU A 15 5.65 16.45 -12.26
CA LEU A 15 6.60 16.18 -11.18
C LEU A 15 7.00 14.70 -11.16
N LEU A 16 8.29 14.41 -10.93
CA LEU A 16 8.84 13.05 -10.83
C LEU A 16 8.58 12.15 -12.06
N LYS A 17 8.34 12.73 -13.24
CA LYS A 17 8.05 11.98 -14.47
C LYS A 17 9.04 10.83 -14.71
N ASP A 18 10.33 11.13 -14.60
CA ASP A 18 11.41 10.17 -14.88
C ASP A 18 11.83 9.37 -13.62
N GLU A 19 11.26 9.67 -12.46
CA GLU A 19 11.61 9.09 -11.15
C GLU A 19 10.48 8.29 -10.50
N LEU A 20 9.28 8.26 -11.09
CA LEU A 20 8.11 7.56 -10.58
C LEU A 20 7.54 6.56 -11.60
N ASP A 21 7.27 5.34 -11.14
CA ASP A 21 6.49 4.33 -11.85
C ASP A 21 5.10 4.17 -11.21
N ILE A 22 4.11 3.85 -12.03
CA ILE A 22 2.76 3.50 -11.57
C ILE A 22 2.56 1.99 -11.66
N VAL A 23 2.30 1.32 -10.55
CA VAL A 23 2.14 -0.14 -10.46
C VAL A 23 0.66 -0.51 -10.32
N ILE A 24 0.15 -1.30 -11.26
CA ILE A 24 -1.27 -1.66 -11.36
C ILE A 24 -1.40 -3.20 -11.41
N PRO A 25 -1.93 -3.86 -10.37
CA PRO A 25 -2.36 -5.24 -10.49
C PRO A 25 -3.70 -5.32 -11.24
N THR A 26 -3.90 -6.35 -12.05
CA THR A 26 -5.15 -6.50 -12.77
C THR A 26 -5.48 -7.93 -13.17
N ILE A 27 -6.78 -8.20 -13.36
CA ILE A 27 -7.31 -9.41 -14.00
C ILE A 27 -8.27 -9.08 -15.16
N ILE A 28 -8.41 -7.80 -15.52
CA ILE A 28 -9.35 -7.26 -16.52
C ILE A 28 -8.67 -6.25 -17.45
N ASN A 29 -9.35 -5.85 -18.52
CA ASN A 29 -8.84 -4.78 -19.38
C ASN A 29 -8.76 -3.45 -18.61
N LEU A 30 -7.78 -2.63 -18.97
CA LEU A 30 -7.45 -1.40 -18.26
C LEU A 30 -8.14 -0.16 -18.85
N ASP A 31 -9.42 -0.30 -19.22
CA ASP A 31 -10.21 0.81 -19.78
C ASP A 31 -10.34 1.98 -18.79
N PHE A 32 -10.23 1.72 -17.48
CA PHE A 32 -10.23 2.76 -16.43
C PHE A 32 -9.10 3.80 -16.60
N LEU A 33 -8.01 3.44 -17.30
CA LEU A 33 -6.91 4.35 -17.60
C LEU A 33 -7.36 5.54 -18.45
N GLU A 34 -8.45 5.43 -19.21
CA GLU A 34 -9.01 6.57 -19.95
C GLU A 34 -9.46 7.69 -19.00
N MET A 35 -10.02 7.35 -17.84
CA MET A 35 -10.38 8.35 -16.83
C MET A 35 -9.15 8.99 -16.19
N TRP A 36 -8.05 8.24 -16.10
CA TRP A 36 -6.79 8.72 -15.54
C TRP A 36 -5.84 9.32 -16.58
N ARG A 37 -6.20 9.33 -17.87
CA ARG A 37 -5.27 9.64 -18.98
C ARG A 37 -4.54 10.95 -18.80
N SER A 38 -5.26 12.02 -18.42
CA SER A 38 -4.69 13.35 -18.18
C SER A 38 -3.63 13.36 -17.06
N PHE A 39 -3.66 12.40 -16.14
CA PHE A 39 -2.78 12.31 -14.99
C PHE A 39 -1.68 11.25 -15.15
N PHE A 40 -1.98 10.09 -15.75
CA PHE A 40 -1.07 8.95 -15.79
C PHE A 40 -0.26 8.84 -17.07
N GLN A 41 -0.75 9.37 -18.20
CA GLN A 41 -0.06 9.25 -19.49
C GLN A 41 1.41 9.71 -19.48
N PRO A 42 1.82 10.73 -18.70
CA PRO A 42 3.22 11.12 -18.65
C PRO A 42 4.17 10.11 -17.98
N TYR A 43 3.65 9.17 -17.21
CA TYR A 43 4.42 8.24 -16.38
C TYR A 43 4.44 6.84 -17.02
N HIS A 44 5.49 6.09 -16.71
CA HIS A 44 5.60 4.69 -17.11
C HIS A 44 4.76 3.81 -16.16
N LEU A 45 4.08 2.82 -16.73
CA LEU A 45 3.23 1.88 -16.01
C LEU A 45 3.88 0.49 -15.91
N ILE A 46 3.81 -0.13 -14.74
CA ILE A 46 4.14 -1.54 -14.55
C ILE A 46 2.84 -2.26 -14.23
N ILE A 47 2.36 -3.06 -15.18
CA ILE A 47 1.11 -3.79 -15.07
C ILE A 47 1.43 -5.23 -14.68
N VAL A 48 0.82 -5.70 -13.59
CA VAL A 48 0.95 -7.09 -13.14
C VAL A 48 -0.38 -7.80 -13.37
N GLN A 49 -0.43 -8.60 -14.44
CA GLN A 49 -1.56 -9.45 -14.75
C GLN A 49 -1.56 -10.68 -13.84
N ASP A 50 -2.66 -10.88 -13.12
CA ASP A 50 -2.88 -12.04 -12.29
C ASP A 50 -3.93 -13.01 -12.89
N GLY A 51 -4.04 -14.20 -12.31
CA GLY A 51 -4.94 -15.24 -12.79
C GLY A 51 -4.40 -15.98 -14.02
N ASP A 52 -5.22 -16.12 -15.07
CA ASP A 52 -4.90 -16.91 -16.25
C ASP A 52 -3.96 -16.13 -17.19
N PRO A 53 -2.69 -16.56 -17.37
CA PRO A 53 -1.71 -15.85 -18.19
C PRO A 53 -1.99 -15.97 -19.70
N SER A 54 -2.90 -16.85 -20.13
CA SER A 54 -3.29 -16.97 -21.54
C SER A 54 -4.29 -15.89 -21.97
N LYS A 55 -4.94 -15.22 -21.01
CA LYS A 55 -5.84 -14.10 -21.31
C LYS A 55 -5.02 -12.88 -21.71
N VAL A 56 -5.44 -12.24 -22.78
CA VAL A 56 -4.83 -10.98 -23.24
C VAL A 56 -5.54 -9.82 -22.55
N ILE A 57 -4.78 -9.06 -21.77
CA ILE A 57 -5.24 -7.80 -21.16
C ILE A 57 -5.01 -6.67 -22.16
N LYS A 58 -6.07 -5.90 -22.44
CA LYS A 58 -5.98 -4.71 -23.30
C LYS A 58 -5.64 -3.48 -22.46
N VAL A 59 -4.65 -2.73 -22.94
CA VAL A 59 -4.26 -1.42 -22.41
C VAL A 59 -4.59 -0.36 -23.48
N PRO A 60 -5.22 0.77 -23.12
CA PRO A 60 -5.48 1.84 -24.08
C PRO A 60 -4.22 2.36 -24.76
N GLU A 61 -4.35 2.84 -26.00
CA GLU A 61 -3.20 3.34 -26.76
C GLU A 61 -2.59 4.60 -26.13
N GLY A 62 -1.27 4.77 -26.34
CA GLY A 62 -0.52 5.96 -25.95
C GLY A 62 -0.01 5.98 -24.51
N PHE A 63 -0.10 4.87 -23.77
CA PHE A 63 0.60 4.67 -22.50
C PHE A 63 1.94 3.95 -22.73
N ASP A 64 2.95 4.35 -21.97
CA ASP A 64 4.24 3.66 -21.87
C ASP A 64 4.16 2.64 -20.73
N TYR A 65 4.33 1.35 -21.04
CA TYR A 65 4.14 0.30 -20.04
C TYR A 65 4.94 -0.98 -20.29
N GLU A 66 5.21 -1.68 -19.18
CA GLU A 66 5.59 -3.09 -19.15
C GLU A 66 4.45 -3.91 -18.55
N LEU A 67 4.17 -5.09 -19.12
CA LEU A 67 3.16 -6.02 -18.63
C LEU A 67 3.81 -7.35 -18.28
N TYR A 68 3.60 -7.79 -17.05
CA TYR A 68 4.09 -9.05 -16.51
C TYR A 68 2.93 -9.95 -16.10
N ASN A 69 2.99 -11.24 -16.45
CA ASN A 69 2.05 -12.24 -15.97
C ASN A 69 2.76 -13.33 -15.14
N ARG A 70 2.02 -14.33 -14.68
CA ARG A 70 2.56 -15.43 -13.86
C ARG A 70 3.74 -16.17 -14.52
N ASN A 71 3.75 -16.33 -15.84
CA ASN A 71 4.87 -16.98 -16.53
C ASN A 71 6.15 -16.14 -16.46
N ASP A 72 6.03 -14.81 -16.57
CA ASP A 72 7.17 -13.89 -16.45
C ASP A 72 7.71 -13.89 -15.02
N ILE A 73 6.82 -13.85 -14.01
CA ILE A 73 7.19 -13.96 -12.59
C ILE A 73 7.98 -15.25 -12.34
N ASN A 74 7.46 -16.39 -12.82
CA ASN A 74 8.13 -17.68 -12.66
C ASN A 74 9.48 -17.75 -13.38
N LYS A 75 9.57 -17.13 -14.57
CA LYS A 75 10.82 -17.08 -15.36
C LYS A 75 11.88 -16.22 -14.68
N ILE A 76 11.48 -15.08 -14.10
CA ILE A 76 12.40 -14.10 -13.50
C ILE A 76 12.84 -14.54 -12.11
N LEU A 77 11.91 -15.00 -11.26
CA LEU A 77 12.20 -15.37 -9.86
C LEU A 77 12.55 -16.84 -9.66
N GLY A 78 12.27 -17.70 -10.65
CA GLY A 78 12.47 -19.14 -10.53
C GLY A 78 11.74 -19.71 -9.31
N PRO A 79 12.39 -20.52 -8.46
CA PRO A 79 11.78 -21.06 -7.24
C PRO A 79 11.27 -19.99 -6.27
N LYS A 80 11.87 -18.79 -6.26
CA LYS A 80 11.47 -17.70 -5.35
C LYS A 80 10.13 -17.07 -5.73
N ALA A 81 9.58 -17.39 -6.91
CA ALA A 81 8.24 -16.95 -7.31
C ALA A 81 7.14 -17.37 -6.32
N SER A 82 7.40 -18.38 -5.47
CA SER A 82 6.49 -18.80 -4.40
C SER A 82 6.19 -17.71 -3.36
N CYS A 83 7.00 -16.65 -3.26
CA CYS A 83 6.73 -15.53 -2.37
C CYS A 83 5.72 -14.52 -2.96
N ILE A 84 5.36 -14.62 -4.24
CA ILE A 84 4.38 -13.72 -4.88
C ILE A 84 3.00 -14.36 -4.85
N SER A 85 2.05 -13.70 -4.18
CA SER A 85 0.65 -14.12 -4.03
C SER A 85 -0.05 -14.34 -5.38
N PHE A 86 -1.14 -15.12 -5.41
CA PHE A 86 -1.83 -15.52 -6.64
C PHE A 86 -3.36 -15.49 -6.48
N LYS A 87 -4.04 -14.95 -7.50
CA LYS A 87 -5.48 -14.64 -7.54
C LYS A 87 -5.89 -13.60 -6.50
N ASP A 88 -5.07 -12.58 -6.34
CA ASP A 88 -5.29 -11.43 -5.47
C ASP A 88 -4.40 -10.24 -5.89
N SER A 89 -4.69 -9.06 -5.36
CA SER A 89 -4.03 -7.84 -5.79
C SER A 89 -2.64 -7.63 -5.17
N ALA A 90 -2.19 -8.47 -4.23
CA ALA A 90 -0.83 -8.42 -3.68
C ALA A 90 0.24 -8.89 -4.69
N CYS A 91 -0.16 -9.46 -5.83
CA CYS A 91 0.74 -9.72 -6.96
C CYS A 91 1.52 -8.46 -7.41
N ARG A 92 0.99 -7.24 -7.14
CA ARG A 92 1.66 -5.95 -7.33
C ARG A 92 3.05 -5.86 -6.68
N CYS A 93 3.32 -6.65 -5.64
CA CYS A 93 4.63 -6.73 -5.00
C CYS A 93 5.72 -7.06 -6.03
N PHE A 94 5.40 -7.89 -7.03
CA PHE A 94 6.32 -8.13 -8.14
C PHE A 94 6.67 -6.84 -8.90
N GLY A 95 5.67 -6.00 -9.18
CA GLY A 95 5.84 -4.68 -9.80
C GLY A 95 6.78 -3.77 -9.00
N TYR A 96 6.68 -3.81 -7.66
CA TYR A 96 7.58 -3.07 -6.79
C TYR A 96 9.03 -3.52 -6.92
N MET A 97 9.23 -4.83 -7.03
CA MET A 97 10.54 -5.45 -7.13
C MET A 97 11.23 -5.13 -8.46
N VAL A 98 10.49 -5.15 -9.59
CA VAL A 98 11.07 -4.94 -10.93
C VAL A 98 11.27 -3.48 -11.30
N SER A 99 10.48 -2.55 -10.74
CA SER A 99 10.67 -1.11 -10.96
C SER A 99 12.12 -0.70 -10.68
N LYS A 100 12.67 0.20 -11.50
CA LYS A 100 14.02 0.76 -11.30
C LYS A 100 14.01 2.24 -10.93
N LYS A 101 12.81 2.80 -10.77
CA LYS A 101 12.62 4.19 -10.41
C LYS A 101 12.58 4.36 -8.89
N LYS A 102 12.88 5.59 -8.45
CA LYS A 102 12.99 5.92 -7.02
C LYS A 102 11.66 5.85 -6.31
N TYR A 103 10.58 6.26 -6.98
CA TYR A 103 9.24 6.33 -6.40
C TYR A 103 8.29 5.36 -7.10
N ILE A 104 7.38 4.81 -6.31
CA ILE A 104 6.25 4.03 -6.82
C ILE A 104 4.97 4.69 -6.37
N TYR A 105 4.01 4.78 -7.28
CA TYR A 105 2.60 4.95 -6.97
C TYR A 105 1.87 3.65 -7.35
N THR A 106 1.00 3.13 -6.50
CA THR A 106 0.17 1.96 -6.83
C THR A 106 -1.31 2.29 -6.74
N ILE A 107 -2.07 1.74 -7.67
CA ILE A 107 -3.51 1.93 -7.78
C ILE A 107 -4.20 0.66 -8.31
N ASP A 108 -5.41 0.37 -7.82
CA ASP A 108 -6.22 -0.75 -8.33
C ASP A 108 -6.93 -0.38 -9.62
N ASP A 109 -7.24 -1.38 -10.43
CA ASP A 109 -7.94 -1.24 -11.72
C ASP A 109 -9.43 -0.86 -11.59
N ASP A 110 -9.96 -0.82 -10.36
CA ASP A 110 -11.32 -0.39 -10.01
C ASP A 110 -11.35 0.93 -9.19
N CYS A 111 -10.22 1.65 -9.15
CA CYS A 111 -10.10 2.97 -8.54
C CYS A 111 -10.22 4.08 -9.59
N PHE A 112 -11.29 4.85 -9.52
CA PHE A 112 -11.63 5.90 -10.48
C PHE A 112 -11.30 7.31 -9.93
N VAL A 113 -11.13 8.25 -10.85
CA VAL A 113 -10.91 9.67 -10.52
C VAL A 113 -12.08 10.23 -9.72
N ALA A 114 -11.80 10.71 -8.50
CA ALA A 114 -12.78 11.41 -7.68
C ALA A 114 -12.98 12.86 -8.16
N LYS A 115 -14.14 13.43 -7.83
CA LYS A 115 -14.45 14.85 -8.08
C LYS A 115 -14.63 15.58 -6.75
N ASP A 116 -14.15 16.81 -6.69
CA ASP A 116 -14.38 17.70 -5.55
C ASP A 116 -15.84 18.22 -5.57
N PRO A 117 -16.30 18.96 -4.53
CA PRO A 117 -17.65 19.53 -4.50
C PRO A 117 -17.97 20.50 -5.64
N THR A 118 -16.97 21.00 -6.37
CA THR A 118 -17.14 21.86 -7.56
C THR A 118 -17.24 21.06 -8.85
N GLY A 119 -17.09 19.73 -8.78
CA GLY A 119 -17.09 18.83 -9.92
C GLY A 119 -15.74 18.69 -10.62
N LYS A 120 -14.67 19.30 -10.07
CA LYS A 120 -13.33 19.22 -10.63
C LYS A 120 -12.69 17.88 -10.27
N GLU A 121 -12.04 17.27 -11.26
CA GLU A 121 -11.28 16.03 -11.09
C GLU A 121 -10.08 16.24 -10.15
N ILE A 122 -9.91 15.31 -9.21
CA ILE A 122 -8.86 15.34 -8.22
C ILE A 122 -7.67 14.51 -8.71
N ASN A 123 -6.50 15.16 -8.82
CA ASN A 123 -5.26 14.47 -9.15
C ASN A 123 -4.63 13.85 -7.89
N ALA A 124 -5.06 12.63 -7.54
CA ALA A 124 -4.55 11.90 -6.38
C ALA A 124 -3.03 11.62 -6.47
N LEU A 125 -2.51 11.36 -7.68
CA LEU A 125 -1.09 11.14 -7.92
C LEU A 125 -0.25 12.37 -7.55
N GLU A 126 -0.65 13.56 -7.99
CA GLU A 126 0.06 14.79 -7.66
C GLU A 126 0.06 15.05 -6.14
N GLN A 127 -1.03 14.74 -5.44
CA GLN A 127 -1.09 14.86 -3.98
C GLN A 127 -0.11 13.91 -3.29
N HIS A 128 0.00 12.67 -3.75
CA HIS A 128 1.00 11.72 -3.25
C HIS A 128 2.42 12.19 -3.53
N ILE A 129 2.70 12.70 -4.73
CA ILE A 129 4.02 13.26 -5.08
C ILE A 129 4.38 14.43 -4.15
N LYS A 130 3.45 15.36 -3.92
CA LYS A 130 3.65 16.49 -2.97
C LYS A 130 3.91 15.97 -1.55
N ASN A 131 3.24 14.89 -1.14
CA ASN A 131 3.46 14.28 0.17
C ASN A 131 4.83 13.59 0.28
N LEU A 132 5.30 12.92 -0.77
CA LEU A 132 6.63 12.30 -0.80
C LEU A 132 7.76 13.33 -0.76
N LEU A 133 7.57 14.47 -1.44
CA LEU A 133 8.60 15.52 -1.56
C LEU A 133 8.61 16.51 -0.39
N SER A 134 7.57 16.53 0.44
CA SER A 134 7.54 17.38 1.63
C SER A 134 8.14 16.65 2.83
N PRO A 135 8.87 17.33 3.74
CA PRO A 135 9.28 16.73 5.00
C PRO A 135 8.07 16.23 5.80
N SER A 136 8.22 15.13 6.54
CA SER A 136 7.23 14.74 7.56
C SER A 136 7.40 15.62 8.80
N SER A 137 6.28 15.90 9.47
CA SER A 137 6.31 16.56 10.78
C SER A 137 7.08 15.69 11.80
N PRO A 138 7.89 16.27 12.70
CA PRO A 138 8.53 15.53 13.78
C PRO A 138 7.55 15.03 14.85
N PHE A 139 6.29 15.50 14.82
CA PHE A 139 5.23 15.01 15.68
C PHE A 139 4.70 13.68 15.14
N PHE A 140 5.39 12.59 15.51
CA PHE A 140 4.94 11.23 15.23
C PHE A 140 3.64 10.95 15.98
N PHE A 141 2.53 10.83 15.25
CA PHE A 141 1.33 10.19 15.80
C PHE A 141 1.46 8.69 15.54
N ASN A 142 1.61 7.90 16.62
CA ASN A 142 1.65 6.46 16.50
C ASN A 142 0.25 5.94 16.19
N THR A 143 -0.02 5.70 14.90
CA THR A 143 -1.28 5.14 14.43
C THR A 143 -1.14 3.66 14.13
N LEU A 144 -0.60 2.86 15.06
CA LEU A 144 -0.79 1.40 15.04
C LEU A 144 -2.28 0.99 15.24
N GLY A 145 -3.20 1.96 15.37
CA GLY A 145 -4.65 1.83 15.15
C GLY A 145 -5.04 1.94 13.66
N PRO A 146 -6.33 2.11 13.29
CA PRO A 146 -6.95 1.70 12.01
C PRO A 146 -6.43 2.34 10.69
N SER A 147 -5.30 3.04 10.70
CA SER A 147 -4.67 3.62 9.51
C SER A 147 -3.57 2.71 8.97
N SER A 148 -3.89 1.47 8.60
CA SER A 148 -2.99 0.77 7.68
C SER A 148 -2.99 1.50 6.34
N PRO A 149 -1.85 1.71 5.66
CA PRO A 149 -1.85 2.17 4.28
C PRO A 149 -2.73 1.26 3.43
N CYS A 150 -3.67 1.88 2.73
CA CYS A 150 -4.51 1.20 1.76
C CYS A 150 -3.65 0.71 0.60
N GLY A 151 -3.71 -0.58 0.27
CA GLY A 151 -3.01 -1.14 -0.87
C GLY A 151 -3.45 -0.54 -2.21
N MET A 152 -4.68 -0.02 -2.27
CA MET A 152 -5.34 0.43 -3.49
C MET A 152 -4.95 1.85 -3.95
N ASN A 153 -4.30 2.65 -3.09
CA ASN A 153 -3.93 4.03 -3.41
C ASN A 153 -2.80 4.50 -2.48
N LEU A 154 -1.57 4.16 -2.84
CA LEU A 154 -0.40 4.37 -2.00
C LEU A 154 0.78 4.82 -2.87
N ALA A 155 1.62 5.71 -2.32
CA ALA A 155 2.92 6.00 -2.89
C ALA A 155 4.02 5.88 -1.85
N PHE A 156 5.21 5.48 -2.27
CA PHE A 156 6.37 5.34 -1.39
C PHE A 156 7.69 5.56 -2.13
N ASP A 157 8.73 5.89 -1.37
CA ASP A 157 10.12 5.91 -1.85
C ASP A 157 10.62 4.45 -1.85
N ARG A 158 10.74 3.89 -3.05
CA ARG A 158 11.10 2.50 -3.30
C ARG A 158 12.52 2.20 -2.83
N GLU A 159 13.45 3.12 -3.06
CA GLU A 159 14.84 2.96 -2.62
C GLU A 159 14.95 2.95 -1.10
N LEU A 160 14.09 3.74 -0.44
CA LEU A 160 14.09 3.88 1.02
C LEU A 160 13.37 2.73 1.75
N ILE A 161 12.15 2.37 1.34
CA ILE A 161 11.28 1.43 2.09
C ILE A 161 10.81 0.22 1.28
N GLY A 162 11.19 0.11 0.01
CA GLY A 162 10.76 -0.95 -0.90
C GLY A 162 10.85 -2.39 -0.36
N PRO A 163 11.95 -2.81 0.30
CA PRO A 163 12.03 -4.16 0.86
C PRO A 163 10.98 -4.46 1.95
N ALA A 164 10.43 -3.44 2.63
CA ALA A 164 9.36 -3.63 3.61
C ALA A 164 7.95 -3.62 2.99
N MET A 165 7.81 -3.17 1.74
CA MET A 165 6.54 -3.09 1.02
C MET A 165 6.12 -4.46 0.46
N TYR A 166 5.96 -5.44 1.34
CA TYR A 166 5.52 -6.79 1.02
C TYR A 166 4.19 -7.13 1.68
N PHE A 167 3.24 -7.53 0.84
CA PHE A 167 1.84 -7.75 1.19
C PHE A 167 1.54 -9.18 1.66
N GLY A 168 2.54 -10.06 1.63
CA GLY A 168 2.42 -11.42 2.13
C GLY A 168 1.79 -12.41 1.14
N LEU A 169 1.52 -13.61 1.65
CA LEU A 169 0.91 -14.70 0.88
C LEU A 169 -0.60 -14.68 1.05
N MET A 170 -1.29 -14.22 0.03
CA MET A 170 -2.74 -14.03 0.06
C MET A 170 -3.37 -14.77 -1.12
N GLY A 171 -4.70 -14.84 -1.12
CA GLY A 171 -5.45 -15.34 -2.27
C GLY A 171 -5.57 -16.87 -2.30
N ASP A 172 -5.47 -17.42 -3.50
CA ASP A 172 -5.79 -18.84 -3.75
C ASP A 172 -4.76 -19.77 -3.11
N GLY A 173 -5.26 -20.82 -2.44
CA GLY A 173 -4.43 -21.73 -1.66
C GLY A 173 -3.99 -21.20 -0.29
N GLN A 174 -4.32 -19.96 0.06
CA GLN A 174 -4.05 -19.38 1.37
C GLN A 174 -5.32 -19.30 2.23
N PRO A 175 -5.20 -19.33 3.57
CA PRO A 175 -6.34 -19.20 4.46
C PRO A 175 -6.92 -17.78 4.50
N ILE A 176 -6.27 -16.81 3.84
CA ILE A 176 -6.54 -15.37 3.93
C ILE A 176 -6.49 -14.69 2.56
N TRP A 177 -7.26 -13.60 2.39
CA TRP A 177 -7.53 -13.02 1.05
C TRP A 177 -7.51 -11.49 0.98
N ARG A 178 -7.77 -10.77 2.08
CA ARG A 178 -8.03 -9.31 2.07
C ARG A 178 -7.42 -8.58 3.25
N TYR A 179 -6.26 -9.07 3.66
CA TYR A 179 -5.53 -8.60 4.84
C TYR A 179 -4.11 -8.14 4.48
N ASP A 180 -3.84 -8.13 3.18
CA ASP A 180 -2.57 -7.85 2.53
C ASP A 180 -2.05 -6.46 2.82
N ASP A 181 -2.93 -5.46 2.72
CA ASP A 181 -2.64 -4.07 3.03
C ASP A 181 -2.41 -3.83 4.53
N MET A 182 -3.17 -4.50 5.40
CA MET A 182 -2.98 -4.45 6.85
C MET A 182 -1.65 -5.05 7.28
N TRP A 183 -1.31 -6.23 6.73
CA TRP A 183 -0.03 -6.88 6.99
C TRP A 183 1.16 -6.02 6.54
N ALA A 184 1.18 -5.58 5.28
CA ALA A 184 2.24 -4.72 4.75
C ALA A 184 2.37 -3.44 5.56
N GLY A 185 1.24 -2.84 5.93
CA GLY A 185 1.17 -1.63 6.70
C GLY A 185 1.78 -1.74 8.08
N TRP A 186 1.45 -2.79 8.84
CA TRP A 186 2.02 -2.99 10.17
C TRP A 186 3.50 -3.32 10.12
N CYS A 187 3.94 -4.19 9.19
CA CYS A 187 5.35 -4.47 8.99
C CYS A 187 6.12 -3.19 8.66
N THR A 188 5.64 -2.41 7.71
CA THR A 188 6.27 -1.14 7.30
C THR A 188 6.28 -0.14 8.44
N LYS A 189 5.18 -0.01 9.19
CA LYS A 189 5.09 0.93 10.31
C LYS A 189 6.10 0.64 11.42
N VAL A 190 6.24 -0.64 11.82
CA VAL A 190 7.23 -1.06 12.81
C VAL A 190 8.65 -0.69 12.37
N ILE A 191 8.95 -0.89 11.09
CA ILE A 191 10.27 -0.60 10.52
C ILE A 191 10.51 0.90 10.39
N CYS A 192 9.53 1.66 9.91
CA CYS A 192 9.59 3.10 9.83
C CYS A 192 9.80 3.73 11.21
N ASP A 193 9.09 3.26 12.24
CA ASP A 193 9.27 3.75 13.61
C ASP A 193 10.67 3.46 14.16
N HIS A 194 11.19 2.27 13.87
CA HIS A 194 12.54 1.86 14.30
C HIS A 194 13.64 2.67 13.61
N LEU A 195 13.48 2.96 12.32
CA LEU A 195 14.46 3.68 11.50
C LEU A 195 14.23 5.21 11.49
N GLY A 196 13.19 5.71 12.17
CA GLY A 196 12.85 7.14 12.18
C GLY A 196 12.31 7.68 10.86
N LEU A 197 11.69 6.83 10.03
CA LEU A 197 11.14 7.20 8.73
C LEU A 197 9.70 7.72 8.85
N GLY A 198 9.39 8.75 8.07
CA GLY A 198 8.07 9.38 8.06
C GLY A 198 7.03 8.59 7.27
N VAL A 199 5.83 8.48 7.82
CA VAL A 199 4.63 7.97 7.12
C VAL A 199 3.57 9.06 7.11
N LYS A 200 2.91 9.26 5.97
CA LYS A 200 1.83 10.24 5.82
C LYS A 200 0.55 9.54 5.44
N THR A 201 -0.54 9.94 6.09
CA THR A 201 -1.90 9.52 5.73
C THR A 201 -2.71 10.75 5.32
N GLY A 202 -3.65 10.56 4.40
CA GLY A 202 -4.44 11.63 3.80
C GLY A 202 -5.88 11.19 3.53
N LEU A 203 -6.68 12.11 3.00
CA LEU A 203 -8.06 11.81 2.62
C LEU A 203 -8.08 10.83 1.42
N PRO A 204 -9.14 10.00 1.29
CA PRO A 204 -9.31 9.15 0.11
C PRO A 204 -9.67 10.02 -1.09
N TYR A 205 -8.69 10.29 -1.97
CA TYR A 205 -8.87 11.11 -3.17
C TYR A 205 -9.27 10.29 -4.43
N ILE A 206 -9.92 9.14 -4.23
CA ILE A 206 -10.35 8.23 -5.29
C ILE A 206 -11.78 7.74 -5.05
N TRP A 207 -12.47 7.38 -6.13
CA TRP A 207 -13.75 6.69 -6.07
C TRP A 207 -13.54 5.20 -6.32
N HIS A 208 -13.86 4.37 -5.32
CA HIS A 208 -13.73 2.90 -5.43
C HIS A 208 -15.09 2.28 -5.75
N SER A 209 -15.22 1.62 -6.90
CA SER A 209 -16.47 0.94 -7.29
C SER A 209 -16.47 -0.52 -6.82
N LYS A 210 -16.74 -0.72 -5.53
CA LYS A 210 -16.72 -2.06 -4.93
C LYS A 210 -17.94 -2.88 -5.34
N ALA A 211 -17.82 -3.73 -6.35
CA ALA A 211 -18.78 -4.79 -6.62
C ALA A 211 -18.47 -6.00 -5.72
N SER A 212 -19.03 -6.06 -4.51
CA SER A 212 -18.80 -7.22 -3.64
C SER A 212 -20.01 -7.62 -2.82
N ASN A 213 -20.10 -8.92 -2.54
CA ASN A 213 -21.12 -9.49 -1.67
C ASN A 213 -20.60 -9.50 -0.22
N PRO A 214 -21.26 -8.82 0.72
CA PRO A 214 -20.76 -8.67 2.09
C PRO A 214 -20.58 -10.01 2.81
N PHE A 215 -21.43 -11.00 2.54
CA PHE A 215 -21.35 -12.31 3.18
C PHE A 215 -20.21 -13.18 2.61
N VAL A 216 -19.96 -13.08 1.31
CA VAL A 216 -18.80 -13.74 0.68
C VAL A 216 -17.51 -13.13 1.23
N ASN A 217 -17.47 -11.81 1.40
CA ASN A 217 -16.33 -11.11 1.98
C ASN A 217 -16.10 -11.55 3.43
N LEU A 218 -17.14 -11.55 4.26
CA LEU A 218 -17.04 -11.97 5.65
C LEU A 218 -16.50 -13.40 5.78
N LYS A 219 -16.93 -14.33 4.92
CA LYS A 219 -16.39 -15.70 4.88
C LYS A 219 -14.92 -15.77 4.45
N LYS A 220 -14.44 -14.79 3.68
CA LYS A 220 -13.01 -14.68 3.33
C LYS A 220 -12.20 -14.03 4.45
N GLU A 221 -12.81 -13.10 5.19
CA GLU A 221 -12.16 -12.25 6.19
C GLU A 221 -12.28 -12.80 7.64
N TYR A 222 -13.11 -13.83 7.89
CA TYR A 222 -13.42 -14.24 9.27
C TYR A 222 -12.19 -14.70 10.08
N LYS A 223 -11.26 -15.44 9.44
CA LYS A 223 -10.04 -15.89 10.12
C LYS A 223 -9.17 -14.71 10.49
N ASP A 224 -9.07 -13.74 9.58
CA ASP A 224 -8.29 -12.53 9.77
C ASP A 224 -8.82 -11.70 10.94
N ILE A 225 -10.15 -11.50 10.99
CA ILE A 225 -10.80 -10.81 12.11
C ILE A 225 -10.52 -11.53 13.44
N TYR A 226 -10.54 -12.86 13.44
CA TYR A 226 -10.22 -13.64 14.63
C TYR A 226 -8.75 -13.52 15.03
N TRP A 227 -7.82 -13.56 14.06
CA TRP A 227 -6.38 -13.43 14.31
C TRP A 227 -5.95 -12.03 14.72
N GLN A 228 -6.74 -10.98 14.47
CA GLN A 228 -6.43 -9.62 14.92
C GLN A 228 -6.18 -9.53 16.43
N GLU A 229 -6.87 -10.34 17.23
CA GLU A 229 -6.69 -10.42 18.68
C GLU A 229 -5.25 -10.80 19.07
N GLU A 230 -4.54 -11.54 18.23
CA GLU A 230 -3.14 -11.92 18.43
C GLU A 230 -2.18 -11.01 17.65
N LEU A 231 -2.57 -10.62 16.42
CA LEU A 231 -1.73 -9.84 15.51
C LEU A 231 -1.52 -8.40 16.00
N ILE A 232 -2.58 -7.71 16.44
CA ILE A 232 -2.48 -6.31 16.87
C ILE A 232 -1.58 -6.19 18.10
N PRO A 233 -1.78 -6.96 19.19
CA PRO A 233 -0.87 -6.92 20.34
C PRO A 233 0.55 -7.34 19.98
N PHE A 234 0.72 -8.31 19.07
CA PHE A 234 2.03 -8.68 18.55
C PHE A 234 2.74 -7.46 17.96
N PHE A 235 2.17 -6.80 16.94
CA PHE A 235 2.80 -5.66 16.26
C PHE A 235 3.01 -4.45 17.19
N GLN A 236 2.08 -4.19 18.12
CA GLN A 236 2.26 -3.16 19.15
C GLN A 236 3.41 -3.46 20.13
N SER A 237 3.74 -4.74 20.32
CA SER A 237 4.82 -5.18 21.21
C SER A 237 6.17 -5.34 20.52
N VAL A 238 6.22 -5.37 19.18
CA VAL A 238 7.47 -5.61 18.46
C VAL A 238 8.50 -4.53 18.83
N ALA A 239 9.70 -5.00 19.17
CA ALA A 239 10.87 -4.17 19.32
C ALA A 239 11.96 -4.79 18.47
N LEU A 240 12.53 -3.98 17.58
CA LEU A 240 13.65 -4.40 16.74
C LEU A 240 14.97 -4.06 17.45
N PRO A 241 15.99 -4.93 17.37
CA PRO A 241 17.33 -4.66 17.85
C PRO A 241 17.98 -3.43 17.22
N MET A 242 18.81 -2.70 17.98
CA MET A 242 19.45 -1.46 17.50
C MET A 242 20.46 -1.67 16.36
N ASP A 243 20.97 -2.89 16.17
CA ASP A 243 21.84 -3.28 15.07
C ASP A 243 21.08 -3.55 13.76
N CYS A 244 19.74 -3.58 13.80
CA CYS A 244 18.90 -3.55 12.61
C CYS A 244 18.87 -2.13 12.03
N THR A 245 19.90 -1.78 11.25
CA THR A 245 20.11 -0.43 10.70
C THR A 245 19.65 -0.26 9.25
N SER A 246 19.11 -1.32 8.62
CA SER A 246 18.55 -1.27 7.26
C SER A 246 17.18 -1.93 7.22
N VAL A 247 16.38 -1.58 6.22
CA VAL A 247 15.03 -2.13 6.03
C VAL A 247 15.08 -3.65 5.88
N GLN A 248 16.02 -4.19 5.10
CA GLN A 248 16.20 -5.64 4.95
C GLN A 248 16.48 -6.31 6.29
N LYS A 249 17.42 -5.79 7.10
CA LYS A 249 17.74 -6.36 8.42
C LYS A 249 16.53 -6.32 9.34
N CYS A 250 15.80 -5.20 9.35
CA CYS A 250 14.58 -5.05 10.14
C CYS A 250 13.51 -6.06 9.71
N TYR A 251 13.30 -6.25 8.41
CA TYR A 251 12.29 -7.16 7.87
C TYR A 251 12.64 -8.63 8.15
N LEU A 252 13.92 -9.00 8.02
CA LEU A 252 14.43 -10.33 8.37
C LEU A 252 14.35 -10.62 9.87
N GLU A 253 14.56 -9.61 10.72
CA GLU A 253 14.37 -9.80 12.16
C GLU A 253 12.89 -9.91 12.52
N LEU A 254 12.03 -9.12 11.87
CA LEU A 254 10.59 -9.21 12.01
C LEU A 254 10.07 -10.60 11.60
N SER A 255 10.56 -11.18 10.51
CA SER A 255 10.15 -12.52 10.07
C SER A 255 10.47 -13.61 11.11
N LYS A 256 11.62 -13.52 11.79
CA LYS A 256 11.95 -14.42 12.92
C LYS A 256 10.95 -14.28 14.07
N GLN A 257 10.59 -13.05 14.42
CA GLN A 257 9.61 -12.80 15.49
C GLN A 257 8.22 -13.29 15.10
N VAL A 258 7.79 -13.09 13.84
CA VAL A 258 6.55 -13.65 13.28
C VAL A 258 6.54 -15.16 13.41
N LYS A 259 7.60 -15.85 12.96
CA LYS A 259 7.71 -17.31 13.05
C LYS A 259 7.63 -17.80 14.50
N ALA A 260 8.35 -17.15 15.42
CA ALA A 260 8.43 -17.58 16.82
C ALA A 260 7.15 -17.33 17.62
N LYS A 261 6.44 -16.22 17.35
CA LYS A 261 5.24 -15.83 18.11
C LYS A 261 3.95 -16.22 17.41
N LEU A 262 3.78 -15.82 16.15
CA LEU A 262 2.56 -16.04 15.37
C LEU A 262 2.49 -17.43 14.72
N GLY A 263 3.63 -18.11 14.53
CA GLY A 263 3.65 -19.51 14.06
C GLY A 263 2.92 -20.50 14.97
N LYS A 264 2.59 -20.10 16.22
CA LYS A 264 1.77 -20.85 17.17
C LYS A 264 0.26 -20.65 16.96
N VAL A 265 -0.14 -19.58 16.28
CA VAL A 265 -1.54 -19.24 16.00
C VAL A 265 -2.06 -20.10 14.85
N ASP A 266 -1.29 -20.19 13.76
CA ASP A 266 -1.59 -21.03 12.60
C ASP A 266 -0.29 -21.30 11.80
N ASP A 267 -0.22 -22.46 11.14
CA ASP A 267 0.91 -22.86 10.30
C ASP A 267 1.15 -21.89 9.13
N TYR A 268 0.10 -21.18 8.70
CA TYR A 268 0.19 -20.10 7.73
C TYR A 268 1.31 -19.08 8.07
N PHE A 269 1.45 -18.69 9.34
CA PHE A 269 2.46 -17.71 9.73
C PHE A 269 3.89 -18.25 9.64
N ASN A 270 4.09 -19.57 9.73
CA ASN A 270 5.40 -20.18 9.46
C ASN A 270 5.75 -20.04 7.98
N LYS A 271 4.80 -20.34 7.09
CA LYS A 271 4.95 -20.18 5.64
C LYS A 271 5.16 -18.73 5.25
N LEU A 272 4.40 -17.82 5.86
CA LEU A 272 4.52 -16.39 5.63
C LEU A 272 5.90 -15.88 6.05
N ALA A 273 6.41 -16.30 7.20
CA ALA A 273 7.75 -15.91 7.63
C ALA A 273 8.85 -16.41 6.67
N ASP A 274 8.73 -17.63 6.13
CA ASP A 274 9.65 -18.14 5.12
C ASP A 274 9.52 -17.38 3.79
N ALA A 275 8.31 -16.97 3.42
CA ALA A 275 8.07 -16.11 2.26
C ALA A 275 8.61 -14.69 2.45
N MET A 276 8.56 -14.12 3.66
CA MET A 276 9.19 -12.82 3.98
C MET A 276 10.71 -12.86 3.78
N ILE A 277 11.37 -13.97 4.14
CA ILE A 277 12.81 -14.16 3.89
C ILE A 277 13.06 -14.27 2.39
N THR A 278 12.32 -15.14 1.71
CA THR A 278 12.41 -15.35 0.25
C THR A 278 12.19 -14.04 -0.52
N TRP A 279 11.27 -13.19 -0.05
CA TRP A 279 11.00 -11.87 -0.59
C TRP A 279 12.25 -10.96 -0.54
N ILE A 280 12.93 -10.88 0.61
CA ILE A 280 14.15 -10.07 0.75
C ILE A 280 15.28 -10.63 -0.12
N GLU A 281 15.46 -11.95 -0.17
CA GLU A 281 16.45 -12.58 -1.04
C GLU A 281 16.19 -12.27 -2.52
N ALA A 282 14.94 -12.40 -2.97
CA ALA A 282 14.55 -12.05 -4.34
C ALA A 282 14.73 -10.54 -4.63
N TRP A 283 14.40 -9.70 -3.65
CA TRP A 283 14.57 -8.25 -3.76
C TRP A 283 16.04 -7.88 -3.97
N ASP A 284 16.94 -8.40 -3.13
CA ASP A 284 18.37 -8.08 -3.17
C ASP A 284 19.04 -8.65 -4.44
N GLU A 285 18.59 -9.80 -4.95
CA GLU A 285 19.08 -10.37 -6.21
C GLU A 285 18.70 -9.52 -7.44
N LEU A 286 17.46 -9.02 -7.50
CA LEU A 286 17.01 -8.17 -8.60
C LEU A 286 17.43 -6.71 -8.45
N ASN A 287 17.73 -6.29 -7.23
CA ASN A 287 18.11 -4.93 -6.89
C ASN A 287 19.40 -4.93 -6.08
N PRO A 288 20.51 -5.42 -6.68
CA PRO A 288 21.78 -5.39 -6.01
C PRO A 288 22.07 -3.94 -5.65
N SER A 289 22.36 -3.71 -4.38
CA SER A 289 22.80 -2.39 -3.94
C SER A 289 24.05 -2.05 -4.76
N ALA A 290 23.96 -1.11 -5.71
CA ALA A 290 25.16 -0.37 -6.08
C ALA A 290 25.73 0.13 -4.76
N ALA A 291 27.02 -0.04 -4.51
CA ALA A 291 27.65 0.45 -3.29
C ALA A 291 27.48 1.98 -3.23
N SER A 292 26.33 2.44 -2.75
CA SER A 292 25.96 3.84 -2.66
C SER A 292 25.95 4.18 -1.19
N THR A 293 26.99 4.91 -0.84
CA THR A 293 27.14 5.78 0.31
C THR A 293 26.00 6.79 0.38
N ALA A 294 24.79 6.34 0.70
CA ALA A 294 23.79 7.17 1.35
C ALA A 294 23.85 6.85 2.84
N ALA A 295 24.88 7.37 3.51
CA ALA A 295 24.81 7.52 4.95
C ALA A 295 23.51 8.28 5.23
N CYS A 296 22.60 7.65 5.99
CA CYS A 296 21.48 8.34 6.60
C CYS A 296 22.07 9.62 7.20
N GLN A 297 21.74 10.78 6.63
CA GLN A 297 22.21 12.04 7.21
C GLN A 297 21.79 12.00 8.67
N ASN A 298 22.77 12.17 9.56
CA ASN A 298 22.59 12.14 11.01
C ASN A 298 21.57 13.20 11.41
N TYR A 299 20.27 12.87 11.31
CA TYR A 299 19.27 13.50 12.12
C TYR A 299 19.58 13.05 13.54
N PRO A 300 19.76 13.99 14.50
CA PRO A 300 20.04 13.61 15.86
C PRO A 300 18.93 12.67 16.31
N MET A 301 19.31 11.43 16.65
CA MET A 301 18.48 10.49 17.37
C MET A 301 18.11 11.18 18.69
N VAL A 302 16.99 11.88 18.71
CA VAL A 302 16.45 12.36 19.98
C VAL A 302 16.03 11.08 20.70
N ALA A 303 16.82 10.68 21.69
CA ALA A 303 16.46 9.62 22.61
C ALA A 303 15.18 10.05 23.32
N GLN A 304 14.03 9.71 22.76
CA GLN A 304 12.73 9.97 23.36
C GLN A 304 12.29 8.70 24.07
N SER A 305 12.03 8.86 25.36
CA SER A 305 11.39 7.85 26.18
C SER A 305 10.14 7.34 25.45
N ARG A 306 9.91 6.03 25.48
CA ARG A 306 8.60 5.45 25.18
C ARG A 306 7.61 5.99 26.21
N GLN A 307 7.13 7.21 26.04
CA GLN A 307 5.95 7.67 26.76
C GLN A 307 4.80 6.83 26.24
N LYS A 308 4.31 5.92 27.09
CA LYS A 308 2.96 5.36 26.92
C LYS A 308 2.01 6.56 26.94
N TYR A 309 1.65 7.06 25.76
CA TYR A 309 0.53 7.97 25.65
C TYR A 309 -0.72 7.14 25.96
N SER A 310 -1.26 7.34 27.15
CA SER A 310 -2.66 7.01 27.41
C SER A 310 -3.49 7.77 26.38
N ILE A 311 -4.48 7.11 25.80
CA ILE A 311 -5.49 7.76 24.98
C ILE A 311 -6.11 8.84 25.88
N ILE A 312 -5.76 10.10 25.65
CA ILE A 312 -6.48 11.22 26.25
C ILE A 312 -7.80 11.28 25.50
N THR A 313 -8.79 10.56 26.01
CA THR A 313 -10.18 10.85 25.70
C THR A 313 -10.48 12.22 26.28
N HIS A 314 -10.17 13.29 25.56
CA HIS A 314 -10.87 14.55 25.76
C HIS A 314 -12.30 14.34 25.27
N THR A 315 -13.11 13.75 26.15
CA THR A 315 -14.56 13.83 26.09
C THR A 315 -14.94 15.30 26.23
N SER A 316 -15.05 16.00 25.11
CA SER A 316 -15.89 17.19 25.04
C SER A 316 -17.34 16.69 25.03
N PRO A 317 -18.19 17.01 26.03
CA PRO A 317 -19.54 16.46 26.14
C PRO A 317 -20.50 16.83 24.99
N LEU A 318 -20.09 17.66 24.03
CA LEU A 318 -20.95 18.12 22.95
C LEU A 318 -20.94 17.27 21.67
N ILE A 319 -20.00 16.32 21.50
CA ILE A 319 -19.88 15.56 20.23
C ILE A 319 -20.43 14.12 20.33
N ILE A 320 -20.75 13.63 21.53
CA ILE A 320 -21.38 12.31 21.73
C ILE A 320 -22.89 12.33 21.36
N GLY A 321 -23.48 13.51 21.17
CA GLY A 321 -24.91 13.67 20.86
C GLY A 321 -25.33 13.51 19.39
N ILE A 322 -24.41 13.34 18.44
CA ILE A 322 -24.76 13.32 16.99
C ILE A 322 -24.51 11.96 16.32
N CYS A 323 -23.70 11.06 16.89
CA CYS A 323 -23.42 9.76 16.26
C CYS A 323 -24.22 8.56 16.80
N ILE A 324 -25.11 8.75 17.78
CA ILE A 324 -25.93 7.65 18.36
C ILE A 324 -27.41 7.67 17.89
N THR A 325 -27.84 8.69 17.14
CA THR A 325 -29.27 8.85 16.77
C THR A 325 -29.68 8.17 15.46
N ILE A 326 -28.80 7.49 14.72
CA ILE A 326 -29.18 6.84 13.43
C ILE A 326 -29.27 5.30 13.52
N ILE A 327 -28.96 4.66 14.65
CA ILE A 327 -29.00 3.19 14.78
C ILE A 327 -30.25 2.65 15.51
N ILE A 328 -31.13 3.51 16.04
CA ILE A 328 -32.38 3.07 16.74
C ILE A 328 -33.61 3.76 16.16
N LEU A 329 -33.89 3.67 14.86
CA LEU A 329 -35.20 4.09 14.29
C LEU A 329 -35.62 3.29 13.03
N LEU A 330 -35.24 2.01 12.92
CA LEU A 330 -35.76 1.12 11.88
C LEU A 330 -36.27 -0.20 12.48
N ARG A 331 -37.34 -0.11 13.28
CA ARG A 331 -38.36 -1.16 13.45
C ARG A 331 -39.46 -0.62 14.35
N SER A 332 -40.55 -0.12 13.76
CA SER A 332 -41.94 -0.31 14.21
C SER A 332 -42.89 0.54 13.35
N SER A 333 -43.84 -0.14 12.71
CA SER A 333 -45.19 0.34 12.36
C SER A 333 -45.30 1.38 11.21
N PHE A 334 -45.69 0.97 10.00
CA PHE A 334 -47.07 0.81 9.49
C PHE A 334 -47.89 2.11 9.30
N LEU A 335 -48.41 2.23 8.06
CA LEU A 335 -49.73 2.75 7.62
C LEU A 335 -49.95 4.26 7.31
N PHE A 336 -50.45 4.47 6.06
CA PHE A 336 -51.28 5.55 5.47
C PHE A 336 -50.75 7.00 5.55
N ILE A 337 -50.75 7.81 4.49
CA ILE A 337 -51.74 8.03 3.40
C ILE A 337 -51.03 8.19 2.05
#